data_AF-A0A350IJ37-F1
#
_entry.id   AF-A0A350IJ37-F1
#
_cell.length_a   1.000
_cell.length_b   1.000
_cell.length_c   1.000
_cell.angle_alpha   90.00
_cell.angle_beta   90.00
_cell.angle_gamma   90.00
#
_symmetry.space_group_name_H-M   'P 1'
#
loop_
_entity.id
_entity.type
_entity.pdbx_description
1 polymer ?
#
loop_
_entity_poly.entity_id
_entity_poly.type
_entity_poly.pdbx_seq_one_letter_code
_entity_poly.pdbx_strand_id
1 'polypeptide(L)'
;MNKKEAILVEGYMDVITMHQWGFTNSVASSGTSLTQEQLKLMSRYTKNLTVLYDADDAGQNAAERAIELALRQDFELSIITLPSGE
;
A
#
# COMPACT_ATOMS: atom_id res chain seq x y z
N MET A 1 9.74 9.49 14.70
CA MET A 1 9.38 8.85 13.41
C MET A 1 10.10 9.61 12.31
N ASN A 2 11.18 9.07 11.75
CA ASN A 2 12.05 9.77 10.78
C ASN A 2 12.32 8.90 9.53
N LYS A 3 11.52 7.84 9.33
CA LYS A 3 11.61 6.97 8.15
C LYS A 3 10.68 7.55 7.08
N LYS A 4 11.21 7.77 5.87
CA LYS A 4 10.38 7.99 4.69
C LYS A 4 9.56 6.72 4.50
N GLU A 5 8.24 6.81 4.49
CA GLU A 5 7.31 5.67 4.42
C GLU A 5 6.35 5.91 3.27
N ALA A 6 5.89 4.85 2.62
CA ALA A 6 4.80 4.91 1.65
C ALA A 6 3.59 4.12 2.18
N ILE A 7 2.39 4.64 1.97
CA ILE A 7 1.14 3.93 2.28
C ILE A 7 0.55 3.46 0.95
N LEU A 8 0.42 2.15 0.76
CA LEU A 8 -0.13 1.55 -0.45
C LEU A 8 -1.62 1.25 -0.23
N VAL A 9 -2.45 1.88 -1.08
CA VAL A 9 -3.90 1.70 -1.15
C VAL A 9 -4.31 1.13 -2.51
N GLU A 10 -5.57 0.71 -2.66
CA GLU A 10 -6.05 0.07 -3.91
C GLU A 10 -6.35 1.08 -5.02
N GLY A 11 -7.11 2.12 -4.67
CA GLY A 11 -7.67 3.08 -5.60
C GLY A 11 -7.02 4.47 -5.54
N TYR A 12 -7.11 5.21 -6.64
CA TYR A 12 -6.69 6.62 -6.64
C TYR A 12 -7.62 7.50 -5.78
N MET A 13 -8.88 7.09 -5.58
CA MET A 13 -9.80 7.81 -4.68
C MET A 13 -9.30 7.77 -3.24
N ASP A 14 -8.73 6.66 -2.81
CA ASP A 14 -8.16 6.50 -1.47
C ASP A 14 -6.95 7.42 -1.32
N VAL A 15 -6.07 7.49 -2.32
CA VAL A 15 -4.93 8.44 -2.35
C VAL A 15 -5.41 9.88 -2.23
N ILE A 16 -6.43 10.27 -2.99
CA ILE A 16 -6.99 11.64 -2.93
C ILE A 16 -7.51 11.93 -1.52
N THR A 17 -8.28 11.00 -0.95
CA THR A 17 -8.86 11.13 0.39
C THR A 17 -7.77 11.22 1.45
N MET A 18 -6.79 10.30 1.43
CA MET A 18 -5.64 10.31 2.34
C MET A 18 -4.85 11.62 2.26
N HIS A 19 -4.61 12.14 1.05
CA HIS A 19 -3.95 13.45 0.88
C HIS A 19 -4.77 14.60 1.46
N GLN A 20 -6.11 14.59 1.31
CA GLN A 20 -6.98 15.59 1.93
C GLN A 20 -6.88 15.58 3.47
N TRP A 21 -6.59 14.41 4.07
CA TRP A 21 -6.37 14.24 5.50
C TRP A 21 -4.90 14.37 5.94
N GLY A 22 -4.01 14.80 5.05
CA GLY A 22 -2.61 15.10 5.36
C GLY A 22 -1.63 13.91 5.23
N PHE A 23 -2.11 12.75 4.82
CA PHE A 23 -1.26 11.58 4.51
C PHE A 23 -0.74 11.68 3.07
N THR A 24 0.20 12.59 2.84
CA THR A 24 0.71 12.91 1.50
C THR A 24 1.70 11.88 0.93
N ASN A 25 1.92 10.78 1.65
CA ASN A 25 2.79 9.67 1.27
C ASN A 25 2.02 8.43 0.83
N SER A 26 0.73 8.56 0.53
CA SER A 26 -0.07 7.46 -0.03
C SER A 26 0.12 7.32 -1.54
N VAL A 27 0.10 6.07 -2.03
CA VAL A 27 0.20 5.69 -3.44
C VAL A 27 -0.77 4.54 -3.72
N ALA A 28 -1.24 4.41 -4.96
CA ALA A 28 -2.19 3.35 -5.34
C ALA A 28 -1.61 2.35 -6.34
N SER A 29 -2.05 1.09 -6.25
CA SER A 29 -1.93 0.13 -7.37
C SER A 29 -2.87 0.49 -8.53
N SER A 30 -3.83 1.39 -8.29
CA SER A 30 -4.72 2.02 -9.27
C SER A 30 -5.67 1.04 -9.96
N GLY A 31 -6.35 0.21 -9.16
CA GLY A 31 -7.38 -0.72 -9.66
C GLY A 31 -6.82 -1.91 -10.46
N THR A 32 -5.54 -2.21 -10.30
CA THR A 32 -4.87 -3.38 -10.89
C THR A 32 -4.09 -4.13 -9.82
N SER A 33 -3.72 -5.38 -10.09
CA SER A 33 -2.80 -6.10 -9.20
C SER A 33 -1.45 -5.37 -9.13
N LEU A 34 -0.96 -5.13 -7.91
CA LEU A 34 0.39 -4.58 -7.68
C LEU A 34 1.45 -5.37 -8.44
N THR A 35 2.34 -4.67 -9.14
CA THR A 35 3.41 -5.28 -9.94
C THR A 35 4.77 -5.18 -9.25
N GLN A 36 5.69 -6.07 -9.66
CA GLN A 36 7.06 -6.02 -9.18
C GLN A 36 7.77 -4.74 -9.64
N GLU A 37 7.44 -4.22 -10.82
CA GLU A 37 7.99 -3.01 -11.39
C GLU A 37 7.55 -1.77 -10.60
N GLN A 38 6.30 -1.73 -10.12
CA GLN A 38 5.80 -0.67 -9.24
C GLN A 38 6.57 -0.67 -7.90
N LEU A 39 6.73 -1.83 -7.27
CA LEU A 39 7.56 -1.97 -6.06
C LEU A 39 9.02 -1.58 -6.30
N LYS A 40 9.61 -1.98 -7.43
CA LYS A 40 10.98 -1.62 -7.79
C LYS A 40 11.12 -0.11 -7.98
N LEU A 41 10.13 0.55 -8.57
CA LEU A 41 10.09 2.00 -8.69
C LEU A 41 10.00 2.67 -7.32
N MET A 42 9.08 2.23 -6.46
CA MET A 42 8.92 2.74 -5.09
C MET A 42 10.19 2.57 -4.25
N SER A 43 10.92 1.46 -4.45
CA SER A 43 12.15 1.17 -3.70
C SER A 43 13.26 2.22 -3.86
N ARG A 44 13.19 3.05 -4.91
CA ARG A 44 14.09 4.19 -5.13
C ARG A 44 13.84 5.33 -4.14
N TYR A 45 12.65 5.38 -3.54
CA TYR A 45 12.23 6.42 -2.60
C TYR A 45 12.20 5.91 -1.16
N THR A 46 11.72 4.68 -0.94
CA THR A 46 11.68 4.05 0.37
C THR A 46 11.55 2.53 0.31
N LYS A 47 12.01 1.85 1.35
CA LYS A 47 11.75 0.43 1.64
C LYS A 47 10.74 0.22 2.78
N ASN A 48 10.23 1.28 3.41
CA ASN A 48 9.20 1.18 4.45
C ASN A 48 7.83 1.34 3.78
N LEU A 49 7.03 0.27 3.79
CA LEU A 49 5.74 0.22 3.11
C LEU A 49 4.64 -0.23 4.08
N THR A 50 3.60 0.58 4.18
CA THR A 50 2.36 0.21 4.87
C THR A 50 1.32 -0.20 3.84
N VAL A 51 0.73 -1.39 3.98
CA VAL A 51 -0.37 -1.84 3.12
C VAL A 51 -1.69 -1.56 3.83
N LEU A 52 -2.59 -0.85 3.15
CA LEU A 52 -3.93 -0.48 3.61
C LEU A 52 -4.93 -0.71 2.47
N TYR A 53 -5.49 -1.92 2.42
CA TYR A 53 -6.47 -2.36 1.43
C TYR A 53 -7.85 -2.55 2.07
N ASP A 54 -8.88 -2.71 1.25
CA ASP A 54 -10.26 -2.83 1.71
C ASP A 54 -10.44 -4.08 2.57
N ALA A 55 -11.36 -4.03 3.54
CA ALA A 55 -11.59 -5.15 4.47
C ALA A 55 -12.45 -6.29 3.88
N ASP A 56 -12.75 -6.26 2.57
CA ASP A 56 -13.47 -7.32 1.87
C ASP A 56 -12.54 -8.47 1.41
N ASP A 57 -13.14 -9.55 0.93
CA ASP A 57 -12.37 -10.73 0.49
C ASP A 57 -11.40 -10.40 -0.65
N ALA A 58 -11.75 -9.47 -1.56
CA ALA A 58 -10.90 -9.12 -2.68
C ALA A 58 -9.68 -8.30 -2.23
N GLY A 59 -9.91 -7.31 -1.36
CA GLY A 59 -8.87 -6.48 -0.75
C GLY A 59 -7.92 -7.30 0.12
N GLN A 60 -8.43 -8.25 0.91
CA GLN A 60 -7.59 -9.16 1.70
C GLN A 60 -6.69 -10.03 0.80
N ASN A 61 -7.24 -10.66 -0.24
CA ASN A 61 -6.45 -11.45 -1.20
C ASN A 61 -5.40 -10.58 -1.93
N ALA A 62 -5.76 -9.34 -2.28
CA ALA A 62 -4.85 -8.41 -2.92
C ALA A 62 -3.73 -7.95 -1.96
N ALA A 63 -4.03 -7.78 -0.67
CA ALA A 63 -3.07 -7.42 0.36
C ALA A 63 -2.05 -8.55 0.58
N GLU A 64 -2.51 -9.81 0.67
CA GLU A 64 -1.62 -10.97 0.78
C GLU A 64 -0.62 -11.05 -0.38
N ARG A 65 -1.11 -10.85 -1.62
CA ARG A 65 -0.25 -10.81 -2.81
C ARG A 65 0.74 -9.64 -2.76
N ALA A 66 0.30 -8.46 -2.32
CA ALA A 66 1.16 -7.30 -2.18
C ALA A 66 2.27 -7.54 -1.16
N ILE A 67 1.94 -8.16 -0.02
CA ILE A 67 2.89 -8.54 1.05
C ILE A 67 3.94 -9.50 0.48
N GLU A 68 3.53 -10.57 -0.20
CA GLU A 68 4.45 -11.55 -0.78
C GLU A 68 5.44 -10.89 -1.78
N LEU A 69 4.93 -10.04 -2.67
CA LEU A 69 5.76 -9.34 -3.65
C LEU A 69 6.72 -8.33 -3.01
N ALA A 70 6.27 -7.62 -1.97
CA ALA A 70 7.07 -6.62 -1.28
C ALA A 70 8.18 -7.26 -0.42
N LEU A 71 7.89 -8.37 0.26
CA LEU A 71 8.90 -9.15 1.01
C LEU A 71 10.01 -9.66 0.08
N ARG A 72 9.66 -10.15 -1.11
CA ARG A 72 10.63 -10.58 -2.14
C ARG A 72 11.53 -9.44 -2.65
N GLN A 73 11.14 -8.19 -2.42
CA GLN A 73 11.91 -7.01 -2.77
C GLN A 73 12.51 -6.31 -1.55
N ASP A 74 12.64 -6.99 -0.41
CA ASP A 74 13.29 -6.48 0.80
C ASP A 74 12.63 -5.20 1.36
N PHE A 75 11.30 -5.08 1.26
CA PHE A 75 10.55 -4.03 1.95
C PHE A 75 10.35 -4.37 3.44
N GLU A 76 10.51 -3.38 4.31
CA GLU A 76 10.02 -3.40 5.68
C GLU A 76 8.52 -3.08 5.66
N LEU A 77 7.69 -4.04 6.08
CA LEU A 77 6.23 -3.94 5.97
C LEU A 77 5.57 -3.61 7.31
N SER A 78 4.52 -2.79 7.22
CA SER A 78 3.46 -2.68 8.22
C SER A 78 2.11 -2.92 7.54
N ILE A 79 1.14 -3.46 8.27
CA ILE A 79 -0.18 -3.79 7.73
C ILE A 79 -1.21 -3.10 8.60
N ILE A 80 -2.14 -2.39 7.97
CA ILE A 80 -3.31 -1.80 8.62
C ILE A 80 -4.54 -2.45 8.04
N THR A 81 -5.34 -3.06 8.90
CA THR A 81 -6.64 -3.65 8.54
C THR A 81 -7.75 -2.69 8.94
N LEU A 82 -8.65 -2.39 8.01
CA LEU A 82 -9.85 -1.61 8.32
C LEU A 82 -10.84 -2.43 9.17
N PRO A 83 -11.68 -1.76 9.98
CA PRO A 83 -12.76 -2.43 10.71
C PRO A 83 -13.72 -3.15 9.75
N SER A 84 -14.30 -4.26 10.19
CA SER A 84 -15.26 -5.02 9.39
C SER A 84 -16.49 -4.17 9.02
N GLY A 85 -16.84 -4.13 7.73
CA GLY A 85 -18.03 -3.44 7.23
C GLY A 85 -17.77 -2.01 6.72
N GLU A 86 -16.52 -1.58 6.67
CA GLU A 86 -16.05 -0.51 5.79
C GLU A 86 -15.26 -1.10 4.60
#